data_AF-A0AAW6DZT2-F1
#
_entry.id   AF-A0AAW6DZT2-F1
#
_cell.length_a   1.000
_cell.length_b   1.000
_cell.length_c   1.000
_cell.angle_alpha   90.00
_cell.angle_beta   90.00
_cell.angle_gamma   90.00
#
_symmetry.space_group_name_H-M   'P 1'
#
loop_
_entity.id
_entity.type
_entity.pdbx_description
1 polymer ?
#
loop_
_entity_poly.entity_id
_entity_poly.type
_entity_poly.pdbx_seq_one_letter_code
_entity_poly.pdbx_strand_id
1 'polypeptide(L)'
;MIKKIISYILSFAVAASMAASYLTASAANMTGSCTADVLNVRSGAGTGYSKTGTVSYGDSLTILSETTDSSGAKWYKISCGNVTGYVSAAYVQLTSSGSQSSSDADFESYMTKQGFPESYKPYLRTLHEQHPKWIFTAQKLGVDWNTALKEECVVGRNLVHSSALASWKSMEKGAYDFNGGYWYGLDGSWVAASKEIIMYYMDPRNFLNDTYIFMFENQSYDPSYQTESGVKTILADTFMSGSYTCPDTKKKYTYSQTFMDAAKKSGVSPYHLASRCRNEQGVNGAPQSLGTVKGYENYFNFFDIQAYATSTMTAAEMGCKYAKTTNPTYLLPWTNQYKSIVGGSIFLGTGYITKGQDTLYLQKFDMVDGGNGLYYHQYMTCVFGQANEAISLKNAYSQDILNSAMEFKIPVYNNMPDKLCPKPTSSGDNNNYLKSLSVSGTSISPKFDKFTTSYTAKVNAEVSSVTVNANPLGKSAKVSGNGKVSLKTGENTVKVTCTAASGVKRTYTIKITRKAASQTLQQGDVNGDKYLTVVDALLMLRYNAGKTQLDPAQLKRADMNGDGKVDVIDALTLLKKISQS
;
A
#
# COMPACT_ATOMS: atom_id res chain seq x y z
N MET A 1 -51.81 3.88 -60.53
CA MET A 1 -52.45 2.95 -59.57
C MET A 1 -52.02 3.29 -58.15
N ILE A 2 -52.79 2.82 -57.18
CA ILE A 2 -52.97 3.30 -55.79
C ILE A 2 -51.70 3.45 -54.91
N LYS A 3 -51.67 4.61 -54.24
CA LYS A 3 -51.13 5.04 -52.92
C LYS A 3 -50.08 4.22 -52.13
N LYS A 4 -49.16 5.01 -51.55
CA LYS A 4 -48.16 4.77 -50.47
C LYS A 4 -47.96 6.10 -49.71
N ILE A 5 -47.51 6.23 -48.45
CA ILE A 5 -47.42 5.35 -47.25
C ILE A 5 -47.09 6.27 -46.03
N ILE A 6 -46.92 5.78 -44.77
CA ILE A 6 -46.51 6.52 -43.52
C ILE A 6 -47.63 7.38 -42.83
N SER A 7 -47.61 7.73 -41.53
CA SER A 7 -47.31 7.06 -40.21
C SER A 7 -47.33 8.12 -39.07
N TYR A 8 -47.63 7.70 -37.82
CA TYR A 8 -47.40 8.33 -36.48
C TYR A 8 -47.72 9.81 -36.16
N ILE A 9 -48.19 10.05 -34.91
CA ILE A 9 -47.87 11.15 -33.93
C ILE A 9 -48.91 11.12 -32.77
N LEU A 10 -48.52 10.85 -31.50
CA LEU A 10 -48.43 11.79 -30.33
C LEU A 10 -49.84 12.12 -29.68
N SER A 11 -50.09 12.47 -28.40
CA SER A 11 -49.31 13.14 -27.32
C SER A 11 -50.10 13.19 -25.96
N PHE A 12 -49.41 13.40 -24.81
CA PHE A 12 -49.88 14.01 -23.51
C PHE A 12 -51.05 13.38 -22.67
N ALA A 13 -51.36 13.78 -21.42
CA ALA A 13 -50.62 13.79 -20.13
C ALA A 13 -51.53 14.23 -18.92
N VAL A 14 -51.08 14.02 -17.66
CA VAL A 14 -51.42 14.75 -16.38
C VAL A 14 -52.55 14.27 -15.40
N ALA A 15 -52.08 13.78 -14.23
CA ALA A 15 -52.49 13.99 -12.81
C ALA A 15 -53.66 13.28 -12.05
N ALA A 16 -53.26 12.77 -10.86
CA ALA A 16 -53.91 12.80 -9.53
C ALA A 16 -55.21 11.99 -9.26
N SER A 17 -55.46 11.44 -8.07
CA SER A 17 -54.61 11.08 -6.91
C SER A 17 -55.45 10.32 -5.87
N MET A 18 -54.91 9.27 -5.25
CA MET A 18 -55.30 8.88 -3.88
C MET A 18 -54.14 8.19 -3.16
N ALA A 19 -53.82 8.65 -1.97
CA ALA A 19 -52.79 8.08 -1.11
C ALA A 19 -53.40 7.08 -0.13
N ALA A 20 -52.76 5.92 0.03
CA ALA A 20 -52.94 5.04 1.18
C ALA A 20 -51.57 4.86 1.83
N SER A 21 -51.36 5.58 2.93
CA SER A 21 -50.10 5.59 3.67
C SER A 21 -49.90 4.28 4.42
N TYR A 22 -48.86 3.52 4.08
CA TYR A 22 -48.37 2.44 4.95
C TYR A 22 -46.85 2.46 5.07
N LEU A 23 -46.42 2.73 6.31
CA LEU A 23 -45.14 2.37 6.92
C LEU A 23 -43.85 2.76 6.18
N THR A 24 -43.28 3.87 6.63
CA THR A 24 -41.84 4.12 6.57
C THR A 24 -41.08 3.09 7.41
N ALA A 25 -40.59 2.02 6.79
CA ALA A 25 -39.54 1.18 7.35
C ALA A 25 -38.17 1.67 6.84
N SER A 26 -37.28 2.03 7.76
CA SER A 26 -35.97 2.57 7.44
C SER A 26 -35.04 1.49 6.88
N ALA A 27 -34.80 1.50 5.57
CA ALA A 27 -33.72 0.73 4.94
C ALA A 27 -32.37 1.44 5.16
N ALA A 28 -31.96 1.59 6.42
CA ALA A 28 -30.72 2.24 6.81
C ALA A 28 -29.65 1.21 7.21
N ASN A 29 -28.43 1.43 6.70
CA ASN A 29 -27.17 0.97 7.28
C ASN A 29 -26.90 -0.54 7.34
N MET A 30 -27.40 -1.32 6.38
CA MET A 30 -26.75 -2.60 6.07
C MET A 30 -25.49 -2.33 5.24
N THR A 31 -24.33 -2.73 5.74
CA THR A 31 -23.08 -2.77 4.98
C THR A 31 -22.67 -4.21 4.70
N GLY A 32 -21.68 -4.41 3.84
CA GLY A 32 -21.08 -5.71 3.57
C GLY A 32 -19.71 -5.56 2.90
N SER A 33 -19.03 -6.67 2.63
CA SER A 33 -17.78 -6.71 1.88
C SER A 33 -17.89 -7.65 0.68
N CYS A 34 -17.30 -7.24 -0.46
CA CYS A 34 -17.18 -8.11 -1.62
C CYS A 34 -16.25 -9.29 -1.33
N THR A 35 -16.69 -10.52 -1.65
CA THR A 35 -15.92 -11.76 -1.39
C THR A 35 -15.28 -12.36 -2.65
N ALA A 36 -15.50 -11.78 -3.84
CA ALA A 36 -14.86 -12.19 -5.09
C ALA A 36 -13.72 -11.23 -5.47
N ASP A 37 -12.65 -11.74 -6.09
CA ASP A 37 -11.49 -10.95 -6.55
C ASP A 37 -11.90 -9.72 -7.39
N VAL A 38 -12.83 -9.93 -8.34
CA VAL A 38 -13.49 -8.89 -9.13
C VAL A 38 -14.96 -9.30 -9.35
N LEU A 39 -15.87 -8.53 -8.76
CA LEU A 39 -17.31 -8.69 -8.90
C LEU A 39 -17.88 -7.64 -9.85
N ASN A 40 -18.58 -8.08 -10.89
CA ASN A 40 -19.22 -7.18 -11.85
C ASN A 40 -20.45 -6.50 -11.22
N VAL A 41 -20.41 -5.16 -11.17
CA VAL A 41 -21.59 -4.34 -10.84
C VAL A 41 -22.40 -4.13 -12.12
N ARG A 42 -23.72 -4.30 -12.05
CA ARG A 42 -24.64 -4.29 -13.19
C ARG A 42 -25.73 -3.23 -13.07
N SER A 43 -26.34 -2.87 -14.20
CA SER A 43 -27.46 -1.92 -14.27
C SER A 43 -28.78 -2.46 -13.68
N GLY A 44 -28.94 -3.77 -13.60
CA GLY A 44 -30.09 -4.47 -13.01
C GLY A 44 -29.69 -5.80 -12.39
N ALA A 45 -30.62 -6.43 -11.66
CA ALA A 45 -30.42 -7.71 -11.01
C ALA A 45 -30.54 -8.87 -12.03
N GLY A 46 -29.43 -9.57 -12.26
CA GLY A 46 -29.33 -10.67 -13.22
C GLY A 46 -28.13 -10.53 -14.15
N THR A 47 -27.60 -11.66 -14.62
CA THR A 47 -26.38 -11.70 -15.45
C THR A 47 -26.57 -11.14 -16.87
N GLY A 48 -27.81 -10.98 -17.33
CA GLY A 48 -28.15 -10.36 -18.62
C GLY A 48 -28.05 -8.82 -18.64
N TYR A 49 -27.99 -8.16 -17.48
CA TYR A 49 -27.88 -6.70 -17.41
C TYR A 49 -26.46 -6.20 -17.71
N SER A 50 -26.37 -5.03 -18.35
CA SER A 50 -25.09 -4.40 -18.71
C SER A 50 -24.21 -4.14 -17.49
N LYS A 51 -22.90 -4.39 -17.63
CA LYS A 51 -21.89 -4.10 -16.62
C LYS A 51 -21.72 -2.57 -16.50
N THR A 52 -21.98 -2.02 -15.32
CA THR A 52 -21.82 -0.58 -15.00
C THR A 52 -20.54 -0.29 -14.22
N GLY A 53 -19.90 -1.31 -13.66
CA GLY A 53 -18.62 -1.17 -12.96
C GLY A 53 -18.10 -2.50 -12.41
N THR A 54 -17.17 -2.42 -11.48
CA THR A 54 -16.70 -3.54 -10.66
C THR A 54 -16.47 -3.08 -9.24
N VAL A 55 -16.69 -3.99 -8.29
CA VAL A 55 -16.09 -3.94 -6.95
C VAL A 55 -15.12 -5.12 -6.83
N SER A 56 -14.10 -5.00 -5.99
CA SER A 56 -13.02 -6.00 -5.83
C SER A 56 -13.09 -6.62 -4.43
N TYR A 57 -12.34 -7.70 -4.21
CA TYR A 57 -12.27 -8.35 -2.89
C TYR A 57 -12.01 -7.32 -1.78
N GLY A 58 -12.80 -7.39 -0.70
CA GLY A 58 -12.68 -6.52 0.47
C GLY A 58 -13.33 -5.13 0.34
N ASP A 59 -13.80 -4.73 -0.85
CA ASP A 59 -14.50 -3.46 -1.03
C ASP A 59 -15.72 -3.37 -0.09
N SER A 60 -15.78 -2.31 0.72
CA SER A 60 -16.89 -2.05 1.64
C SER A 60 -18.10 -1.52 0.86
N LEU A 61 -19.16 -2.32 0.84
CA LEU A 61 -20.40 -2.09 0.12
C LEU A 61 -21.44 -1.52 1.09
N THR A 62 -22.04 -0.38 0.77
CA THR A 62 -23.30 0.04 1.41
C THR A 62 -24.45 -0.60 0.66
N ILE A 63 -25.29 -1.38 1.34
CA ILE A 63 -26.44 -2.06 0.73
C ILE A 63 -27.61 -1.07 0.70
N LEU A 64 -28.07 -0.75 -0.51
CA LEU A 64 -29.17 0.19 -0.75
C LEU A 64 -30.53 -0.51 -0.86
N SER A 65 -30.56 -1.73 -1.40
CA SER A 65 -31.76 -2.57 -1.50
C SER A 65 -31.42 -4.03 -1.84
N GLU A 66 -32.33 -4.95 -1.56
CA GLU A 66 -32.30 -6.34 -2.02
C GLU A 66 -33.36 -6.56 -3.12
N THR A 67 -33.11 -7.48 -4.05
CA THR A 67 -34.11 -8.00 -5.01
C THR A 67 -33.70 -9.40 -5.49
N THR A 68 -34.61 -10.14 -6.11
CA THR A 68 -34.28 -11.34 -6.89
C THR A 68 -34.23 -11.04 -8.40
N ASP A 69 -33.53 -11.86 -9.17
CA ASP A 69 -33.65 -11.91 -10.64
C ASP A 69 -34.71 -12.92 -11.10
N SER A 70 -34.88 -13.08 -12.41
CA SER A 70 -35.87 -13.98 -13.01
C SER A 70 -35.62 -15.48 -12.77
N SER A 71 -34.48 -15.87 -12.21
CA SER A 71 -34.18 -17.23 -11.77
C SER A 71 -34.42 -17.44 -10.27
N GLY A 72 -34.81 -16.39 -9.55
CA GLY A 72 -34.95 -16.40 -8.09
C GLY A 72 -33.64 -16.17 -7.32
N ALA A 73 -32.50 -15.99 -8.01
CA ALA A 73 -31.23 -15.69 -7.36
C ALA A 73 -31.25 -14.28 -6.74
N LYS A 74 -30.67 -14.13 -5.54
CA LYS A 74 -30.67 -12.87 -4.76
C LYS A 74 -29.55 -11.92 -5.22
N TRP A 75 -29.88 -10.63 -5.30
CA TRP A 75 -28.99 -9.54 -5.68
C TRP A 75 -29.11 -8.36 -4.71
N TYR A 76 -27.98 -7.72 -4.42
CA TYR A 76 -27.93 -6.45 -3.68
C TYR A 76 -27.67 -5.28 -4.62
N LYS A 77 -28.46 -4.22 -4.49
CA LYS A 77 -28.08 -2.91 -5.02
C LYS A 77 -27.11 -2.28 -4.02
N ILE A 78 -25.91 -1.93 -4.48
CA ILE A 78 -24.84 -1.41 -3.62
C ILE A 78 -24.42 -0.01 -4.02
N SER A 79 -23.79 0.68 -3.07
CA SER A 79 -22.95 1.85 -3.30
C SER A 79 -21.55 1.57 -2.76
N CYS A 80 -20.53 1.79 -3.58
CA CYS A 80 -19.12 1.66 -3.22
C CYS A 80 -18.33 2.77 -3.92
N GLY A 81 -17.91 3.80 -3.17
CA GLY A 81 -17.25 4.98 -3.72
C GLY A 81 -18.10 5.68 -4.79
N ASN A 82 -17.62 5.70 -6.03
CA ASN A 82 -18.34 6.28 -7.18
C ASN A 82 -19.18 5.25 -7.96
N VAL A 83 -19.19 3.98 -7.54
CA VAL A 83 -19.89 2.89 -8.23
C VAL A 83 -21.22 2.60 -7.53
N THR A 84 -22.30 2.51 -8.31
CA THR A 84 -23.63 2.15 -7.81
C THR A 84 -24.33 1.25 -8.82
N GLY A 85 -24.96 0.18 -8.36
CA GLY A 85 -25.61 -0.83 -9.20
C GLY A 85 -25.80 -2.14 -8.47
N TYR A 86 -26.15 -3.20 -9.19
CA TYR A 86 -26.48 -4.51 -8.62
C TYR A 86 -25.31 -5.48 -8.67
N VAL A 87 -25.12 -6.24 -7.60
CA VAL A 87 -24.17 -7.36 -7.48
C VAL A 87 -24.91 -8.60 -6.97
N SER A 88 -24.45 -9.79 -7.35
CA SER A 88 -25.02 -11.04 -6.85
C SER A 88 -24.73 -11.18 -5.36
N ALA A 89 -25.74 -11.51 -4.57
CA ALA A 89 -25.63 -11.65 -3.12
C ALA A 89 -24.68 -12.79 -2.71
N ALA A 90 -24.46 -13.77 -3.59
CA ALA A 90 -23.51 -14.86 -3.36
C ALA A 90 -22.04 -14.39 -3.20
N TYR A 91 -21.73 -13.14 -3.58
CA TYR A 91 -20.39 -12.56 -3.48
C TYR A 91 -20.32 -11.35 -2.53
N VAL A 92 -21.28 -11.25 -1.59
CA VAL A 92 -21.36 -10.16 -0.61
C VAL A 92 -21.57 -10.73 0.79
N GLN A 93 -20.55 -10.59 1.63
CA GLN A 93 -20.66 -10.89 3.06
C GLN A 93 -21.30 -9.71 3.76
N LEU A 94 -22.52 -9.87 4.28
CA LEU A 94 -23.20 -8.80 5.02
C LEU A 94 -22.53 -8.58 6.40
N THR A 95 -22.39 -7.30 6.76
CA THR A 95 -21.97 -6.86 8.09
C THR A 95 -23.23 -6.60 8.93
N SER A 96 -23.71 -7.64 9.61
CA SER A 96 -24.93 -7.56 10.42
C SER A 96 -24.75 -6.66 11.64
N SER A 97 -25.41 -5.51 11.64
CA SER A 97 -25.64 -4.74 12.87
C SER A 97 -26.78 -5.39 13.66
N GLY A 98 -26.44 -6.25 14.63
CA GLY A 98 -27.40 -6.72 15.63
C GLY A 98 -27.99 -8.10 15.40
N SER A 99 -27.17 -9.14 15.51
CA SER A 99 -27.52 -10.31 16.30
C SER A 99 -26.24 -10.91 16.84
N GLN A 100 -26.10 -10.95 18.18
CA GLN A 100 -25.06 -11.75 18.80
C GLN A 100 -25.44 -13.24 18.61
N SER A 101 -24.95 -13.87 17.54
CA SER A 101 -24.25 -15.13 17.82
C SER A 101 -23.13 -14.75 18.78
N SER A 102 -22.95 -15.55 19.84
CA SER A 102 -22.02 -15.21 20.92
C SER A 102 -20.71 -14.72 20.33
N SER A 103 -20.36 -13.46 20.62
CA SER A 103 -18.94 -13.09 20.57
C SER A 103 -18.26 -14.13 21.44
N ASP A 104 -17.47 -14.99 20.81
CA ASP A 104 -16.56 -15.86 21.53
C ASP A 104 -15.68 -14.90 22.33
N ALA A 105 -16.04 -14.74 23.60
CA ALA A 105 -15.50 -13.68 24.46
C ALA A 105 -14.03 -13.99 24.76
N ASP A 106 -13.68 -15.27 24.72
CA ASP A 106 -12.33 -15.77 24.77
C ASP A 106 -11.58 -15.42 23.47
N PHE A 107 -12.22 -15.49 22.29
CA PHE A 107 -11.63 -15.02 21.02
C PHE A 107 -11.44 -13.49 20.94
N GLU A 108 -12.41 -12.68 21.37
CA GLU A 108 -12.27 -11.22 21.43
C GLU A 108 -11.23 -10.78 22.47
N SER A 109 -11.17 -11.47 23.62
CA SER A 109 -10.11 -11.33 24.61
C SER A 109 -8.75 -11.75 24.05
N TYR A 110 -8.68 -12.85 23.30
CA TYR A 110 -7.50 -13.36 22.62
C TYR A 110 -6.97 -12.37 21.57
N MET A 111 -7.82 -11.85 20.68
CA MET A 111 -7.42 -10.84 19.69
C MET A 111 -6.89 -9.56 20.36
N THR A 112 -7.53 -9.15 21.45
CA THR A 112 -7.10 -8.00 22.26
C THR A 112 -5.75 -8.26 22.95
N LYS A 113 -5.52 -9.47 23.47
CA LYS A 113 -4.26 -9.90 24.10
C LYS A 113 -3.11 -10.02 23.10
N GLN A 114 -3.39 -10.56 21.91
CA GLN A 114 -2.48 -10.52 20.76
C GLN A 114 -2.13 -9.06 20.40
N GLY A 115 -3.12 -8.16 20.49
CA GLY A 115 -2.98 -6.74 20.20
C GLY A 115 -3.24 -6.42 18.74
N PHE A 116 -4.22 -7.09 18.13
CA PHE A 116 -4.73 -6.74 16.81
C PHE A 116 -5.47 -5.40 16.85
N PRO A 117 -5.20 -4.46 15.92
CA PRO A 117 -6.01 -3.25 15.78
C PRO A 117 -7.45 -3.59 15.41
N GLU A 118 -8.41 -2.75 15.81
CA GLU A 118 -9.85 -2.93 15.51
C GLU A 118 -10.15 -3.11 14.01
N SER A 119 -9.33 -2.52 13.12
CA SER A 119 -9.49 -2.70 11.66
C SER A 119 -9.14 -4.10 11.14
N TYR A 120 -8.60 -5.00 11.96
CA TYR A 120 -8.32 -6.40 11.62
C TYR A 120 -9.46 -7.35 12.07
N LYS A 121 -10.05 -7.07 13.24
CA LYS A 121 -10.97 -7.99 13.94
C LYS A 121 -12.19 -8.48 13.12
N PRO A 122 -12.84 -7.68 12.25
CA PRO A 122 -13.96 -8.17 11.45
C PRO A 122 -13.60 -9.37 10.57
N TYR A 123 -12.42 -9.34 9.96
CA TYR A 123 -11.92 -10.41 9.09
C TYR A 123 -11.53 -11.65 9.89
N LEU A 124 -10.84 -11.45 11.02
CA LEU A 124 -10.43 -12.53 11.93
C LEU A 124 -11.61 -13.28 12.54
N ARG A 125 -12.71 -12.58 12.87
CA ARG A 125 -13.96 -13.23 13.31
C ARG A 125 -14.55 -14.15 12.24
N THR A 126 -14.60 -13.70 10.99
CA THR A 126 -15.11 -14.52 9.87
C THR A 126 -14.24 -15.77 9.65
N LEU A 127 -12.92 -15.63 9.79
CA LEU A 127 -11.97 -16.75 9.71
C LEU A 127 -12.10 -17.73 10.88
N HIS A 128 -12.27 -17.23 12.11
CA HIS A 128 -12.47 -18.06 13.31
C HIS A 128 -13.79 -18.84 13.27
N GLU A 129 -14.86 -18.22 12.78
CA GLU A 129 -16.15 -18.89 12.56
C GLU A 129 -16.05 -20.04 11.55
N GLN A 130 -15.23 -19.88 10.51
CA GLN A 130 -14.97 -20.91 9.49
C GLN A 130 -14.01 -21.99 10.00
N HIS A 131 -12.98 -21.59 10.76
CA HIS A 131 -11.87 -22.45 11.19
C HIS A 131 -11.52 -22.23 12.66
N PRO A 132 -12.33 -22.76 13.60
CA PRO A 132 -12.23 -22.46 15.04
C PRO A 132 -10.97 -23.03 15.73
N LYS A 133 -10.07 -23.68 14.99
CA LYS A 133 -8.76 -24.17 15.46
C LYS A 133 -7.57 -23.37 14.91
N TRP A 134 -7.81 -22.42 14.02
CA TRP A 134 -6.74 -21.58 13.48
C TRP A 134 -6.25 -20.58 14.53
N ILE A 135 -4.94 -20.39 14.57
CA ILE A 135 -4.23 -19.58 15.56
C ILE A 135 -3.79 -18.30 14.85
N PHE A 136 -4.41 -17.18 15.19
CA PHE A 136 -4.05 -15.87 14.61
C PHE A 136 -3.08 -15.15 15.55
N THR A 137 -1.82 -15.01 15.14
CA THR A 137 -0.78 -14.35 15.95
C THR A 137 -0.47 -12.96 15.40
N ALA A 138 -0.55 -11.94 16.26
CA ALA A 138 -0.27 -10.56 15.85
C ALA A 138 1.24 -10.31 15.79
N GLN A 139 1.81 -10.38 14.60
CA GLN A 139 3.24 -10.15 14.37
C GLN A 139 3.54 -8.65 14.34
N LYS A 140 3.74 -8.07 15.53
CA LYS A 140 4.12 -6.66 15.72
C LYS A 140 5.51 -6.40 15.17
N LEU A 141 5.59 -5.76 14.02
CA LEU A 141 6.85 -5.58 13.28
C LEU A 141 7.79 -4.54 13.93
N GLY A 142 7.25 -3.60 14.71
CA GLY A 142 7.99 -2.41 15.17
C GLY A 142 8.27 -1.37 14.07
N VAL A 143 7.95 -1.69 12.82
CA VAL A 143 8.16 -0.85 11.64
C VAL A 143 7.01 0.14 11.43
N ASP A 144 7.34 1.40 11.13
CA ASP A 144 6.38 2.43 10.69
C ASP A 144 5.93 2.20 9.25
N TRP A 145 4.61 2.22 9.02
CA TRP A 145 4.00 1.99 7.71
C TRP A 145 4.51 2.94 6.61
N ASN A 146 4.68 4.23 6.91
CA ASN A 146 5.10 5.20 5.90
C ASN A 146 6.59 5.05 5.55
N THR A 147 7.39 4.61 6.53
CA THR A 147 8.80 4.24 6.33
C THR A 147 8.90 2.99 5.45
N ALA A 148 8.20 1.90 5.82
CA ALA A 148 8.11 0.68 5.02
C ALA A 148 7.65 0.98 3.59
N LEU A 149 6.57 1.74 3.42
CA LEU A 149 6.02 2.05 2.11
C LEU A 149 6.97 2.90 1.26
N LYS A 150 7.70 3.84 1.86
CA LYS A 150 8.73 4.64 1.15
C LYS A 150 9.83 3.73 0.62
N GLU A 151 10.27 2.79 1.44
CA GLU A 151 11.28 1.80 1.10
C GLU A 151 10.77 0.85 0.00
N GLU A 152 9.55 0.32 0.12
CA GLU A 152 8.96 -0.53 -0.92
C GLU A 152 8.69 0.19 -2.26
N CYS A 153 8.56 1.52 -2.24
CA CYS A 153 8.47 2.36 -3.43
C CYS A 153 9.82 2.64 -4.13
N VAL A 154 10.95 2.11 -3.64
CA VAL A 154 12.24 2.21 -4.34
C VAL A 154 12.15 1.50 -5.70
N VAL A 155 12.47 2.24 -6.77
CA VAL A 155 12.37 1.76 -8.15
C VAL A 155 13.22 0.48 -8.33
N GLY A 156 12.57 -0.58 -8.81
CA GLY A 156 13.17 -1.90 -9.00
C GLY A 156 12.87 -2.91 -7.88
N ARG A 157 12.49 -2.47 -6.67
CA ARG A 157 12.19 -3.38 -5.55
C ARG A 157 10.86 -4.12 -5.75
N ASN A 158 9.83 -3.39 -6.16
CA ASN A 158 8.52 -3.94 -6.49
C ASN A 158 8.18 -3.72 -7.97
N LEU A 159 7.79 -4.79 -8.66
CA LEU A 159 7.52 -4.84 -10.09
C LEU A 159 6.10 -5.37 -10.38
N VAL A 160 5.57 -4.93 -11.52
CA VAL A 160 4.38 -5.48 -12.19
C VAL A 160 4.69 -5.74 -13.66
N HIS A 161 3.98 -6.66 -14.29
CA HIS A 161 4.16 -6.91 -15.72
C HIS A 161 3.75 -5.68 -16.56
N SER A 162 4.44 -5.41 -17.65
CA SER A 162 4.19 -4.24 -18.52
C SER A 162 2.76 -4.14 -19.07
N SER A 163 2.09 -5.29 -19.28
CA SER A 163 0.68 -5.36 -19.69
C SER A 163 -0.34 -5.07 -18.57
N ALA A 164 0.10 -4.87 -17.33
CA ALA A 164 -0.78 -4.44 -16.24
C ALA A 164 -1.37 -3.05 -16.50
N LEU A 165 -2.46 -2.73 -15.78
CA LEU A 165 -3.14 -1.44 -15.85
C LEU A 165 -2.15 -0.27 -15.67
N ALA A 166 -2.39 0.85 -16.36
CA ALA A 166 -1.52 2.02 -16.24
C ALA A 166 -1.48 2.60 -14.81
N SER A 167 -2.54 2.38 -14.02
CA SER A 167 -2.59 2.73 -12.59
C SER A 167 -1.72 1.85 -11.68
N TRP A 168 -1.26 0.69 -12.14
CA TRP A 168 -0.36 -0.21 -11.39
C TRP A 168 1.12 0.10 -11.62
N LYS A 169 1.44 0.98 -12.57
CA LYS A 169 2.81 1.26 -13.01
C LYS A 169 3.28 2.60 -12.47
N SER A 170 4.50 2.63 -11.92
CA SER A 170 5.09 3.84 -11.34
C SER A 170 5.43 4.87 -12.41
N MET A 171 5.39 6.14 -12.04
CA MET A 171 5.96 7.24 -12.83
C MET A 171 7.00 8.03 -12.04
N GLU A 172 7.56 7.45 -10.98
CA GLU A 172 8.69 8.04 -10.27
C GLU A 172 9.96 8.11 -11.14
N LYS A 173 10.92 8.92 -10.70
CA LYS A 173 12.20 9.09 -11.41
C LYS A 173 12.90 7.74 -11.54
N GLY A 174 13.17 7.32 -12.78
CA GLY A 174 13.75 6.00 -13.10
C GLY A 174 12.74 4.90 -13.41
N ALA A 175 11.43 5.14 -13.28
CA ALA A 175 10.38 4.19 -13.68
C ALA A 175 9.78 4.47 -15.07
N TYR A 176 9.79 5.74 -15.52
CA TYR A 176 9.08 6.17 -16.74
C TYR A 176 9.85 7.24 -17.52
N ASP A 177 9.89 7.09 -18.85
CA ASP A 177 10.40 8.08 -19.79
C ASP A 177 9.29 9.05 -20.21
N PHE A 178 9.35 10.28 -19.70
CA PHE A 178 8.36 11.31 -20.04
C PHE A 178 8.51 11.91 -21.44
N ASN A 179 9.62 11.65 -22.14
CA ASN A 179 9.84 12.13 -23.50
C ASN A 179 9.41 11.06 -24.51
N GLY A 180 9.81 9.81 -24.30
CA GLY A 180 9.43 8.66 -25.14
C GLY A 180 8.05 8.09 -24.84
N GLY A 181 7.50 8.32 -23.65
CA GLY A 181 6.15 7.92 -23.26
C GLY A 181 6.00 6.47 -22.76
N TYR A 182 7.09 5.80 -22.39
CA TYR A 182 7.12 4.37 -22.02
C TYR A 182 7.69 4.14 -20.60
N TRP A 183 7.33 3.01 -20.00
CA TRP A 183 7.92 2.53 -18.75
C TRP A 183 9.21 1.77 -19.00
N TYR A 184 10.23 1.99 -18.17
CA TYR A 184 11.48 1.23 -18.26
C TYR A 184 11.24 -0.22 -17.84
N GLY A 185 11.61 -1.17 -18.70
CA GLY A 185 11.74 -2.57 -18.34
C GLY A 185 12.94 -2.76 -17.41
N LEU A 186 12.72 -3.35 -16.25
CA LEU A 186 13.74 -3.56 -15.21
C LEU A 186 14.14 -5.05 -15.09
N ASP A 187 13.23 -5.95 -15.47
CA ASP A 187 13.48 -7.38 -15.63
C ASP A 187 12.64 -7.88 -16.81
N GLY A 188 13.22 -7.88 -18.02
CA GLY A 188 12.51 -8.15 -19.27
C GLY A 188 11.24 -7.29 -19.42
N SER A 189 10.08 -7.93 -19.45
CA SER A 189 8.76 -7.30 -19.58
C SER A 189 8.18 -6.74 -18.27
N TRP A 190 8.92 -6.77 -17.16
CA TRP A 190 8.50 -6.24 -15.85
C TRP A 190 8.97 -4.80 -15.63
N VAL A 191 8.09 -3.98 -15.05
CA VAL A 191 8.29 -2.53 -14.83
C VAL A 191 7.97 -2.16 -13.39
N ALA A 192 8.49 -1.04 -12.89
CA ALA A 192 8.29 -0.61 -11.51
C ALA A 192 6.80 -0.43 -11.14
N ALA A 193 6.40 -1.01 -10.00
CA ALA A 193 5.05 -0.95 -9.46
C ALA A 193 4.73 0.43 -8.86
N SER A 194 3.48 0.90 -9.03
CA SER A 194 3.01 2.15 -8.43
C SER A 194 2.89 2.06 -6.91
N LYS A 195 2.99 3.21 -6.24
CA LYS A 195 2.78 3.29 -4.78
C LYS A 195 1.46 2.66 -4.36
N GLU A 196 0.40 2.87 -5.12
CA GLU A 196 -0.95 2.44 -4.78
C GLU A 196 -1.13 0.92 -4.88
N ILE A 197 -0.51 0.24 -5.87
CA ILE A 197 -0.56 -1.23 -5.93
C ILE A 197 0.37 -1.86 -4.86
N ILE A 198 1.49 -1.21 -4.54
CA ILE A 198 2.36 -1.61 -3.43
C ILE A 198 1.60 -1.51 -2.10
N MET A 199 0.91 -0.39 -1.82
CA MET A 199 0.06 -0.22 -0.63
C MET A 199 -1.00 -1.32 -0.52
N TYR A 200 -1.65 -1.70 -1.62
CA TYR A 200 -2.64 -2.78 -1.63
C TYR A 200 -2.03 -4.12 -1.18
N TYR A 201 -0.88 -4.53 -1.71
CA TYR A 201 -0.24 -5.80 -1.34
C TYR A 201 0.51 -5.77 -0.01
N MET A 202 0.92 -4.59 0.47
CA MET A 202 1.47 -4.42 1.82
C MET A 202 0.40 -4.48 2.91
N ASP A 203 -0.84 -4.07 2.66
CA ASP A 203 -1.88 -3.99 3.70
C ASP A 203 -2.43 -5.39 4.04
N PRO A 204 -2.09 -5.99 5.19
CA PRO A 204 -2.40 -7.40 5.45
C PRO A 204 -3.90 -7.67 5.50
N ARG A 205 -4.68 -6.65 5.89
CA ARG A 205 -6.15 -6.70 6.02
C ARG A 205 -6.85 -7.00 4.68
N ASN A 206 -6.24 -6.66 3.54
CA ASN A 206 -6.78 -7.03 2.21
C ASN A 206 -6.79 -8.55 1.96
N PHE A 207 -6.03 -9.32 2.73
CA PHE A 207 -5.77 -10.75 2.50
C PHE A 207 -6.20 -11.65 3.67
N LEU A 208 -6.86 -11.08 4.69
CA LEU A 208 -7.44 -11.83 5.80
C LEU A 208 -8.74 -12.52 5.38
N ASN A 209 -8.57 -13.59 4.61
CA ASN A 209 -9.66 -14.42 4.11
C ASN A 209 -9.18 -15.83 3.84
N ASP A 210 -10.14 -16.75 3.78
CA ASP A 210 -9.92 -18.19 3.63
C ASP A 210 -9.00 -18.56 2.46
N THR A 211 -8.82 -17.70 1.44
CA THR A 211 -7.92 -17.97 0.31
C THR A 211 -6.52 -17.41 0.49
N TYR A 212 -6.38 -16.13 0.86
CA TYR A 212 -5.09 -15.44 0.84
C TYR A 212 -4.36 -15.44 2.19
N ILE A 213 -5.01 -15.84 3.29
CA ILE A 213 -4.39 -15.86 4.62
C ILE A 213 -3.15 -16.76 4.71
N PHE A 214 -3.03 -17.75 3.82
CA PHE A 214 -1.86 -18.62 3.69
C PHE A 214 -0.56 -17.87 3.35
N MET A 215 -0.63 -16.61 2.90
CA MET A 215 0.57 -15.76 2.80
C MET A 215 1.21 -15.45 4.16
N PHE A 216 0.45 -15.62 5.24
CA PHE A 216 0.84 -15.42 6.64
C PHE A 216 1.05 -16.74 7.41
N GLU A 217 0.90 -17.91 6.76
CA GLU A 217 1.10 -19.21 7.43
C GLU A 217 2.50 -19.30 8.03
N ASN A 218 2.59 -19.72 9.30
CA ASN A 218 3.87 -19.91 9.98
C ASN A 218 4.65 -21.09 9.36
N GLN A 219 5.74 -20.77 8.66
CA GLN A 219 6.64 -21.74 8.06
C GLN A 219 7.77 -22.19 9.00
N SER A 220 7.86 -21.66 10.23
CA SER A 220 8.77 -22.18 11.27
C SER A 220 8.22 -23.43 11.96
N TYR A 221 9.12 -24.23 12.52
CA TYR A 221 8.74 -25.41 13.30
C TYR A 221 8.18 -25.02 14.67
N ASP A 222 6.92 -25.38 14.92
CA ASP A 222 6.27 -25.28 16.23
C ASP A 222 5.68 -26.65 16.64
N PRO A 223 6.30 -27.36 17.61
CA PRO A 223 5.85 -28.66 18.06
C PRO A 223 4.51 -28.65 18.82
N SER A 224 3.96 -27.48 19.19
CA SER A 224 2.71 -27.39 19.96
C SER A 224 1.47 -27.80 19.15
N TYR A 225 1.50 -27.61 17.82
CA TYR A 225 0.42 -28.01 16.92
C TYR A 225 0.88 -28.81 15.69
N GLN A 226 2.18 -28.77 15.33
CA GLN A 226 2.71 -29.48 14.16
C GLN A 226 3.13 -30.90 14.55
N THR A 227 2.32 -31.90 14.18
CA THR A 227 2.44 -33.29 14.67
C THR A 227 2.71 -34.30 13.54
N GLU A 228 3.29 -35.46 13.87
CA GLU A 228 3.46 -36.56 12.90
C GLU A 228 2.11 -37.03 12.30
N SER A 229 1.01 -36.90 13.05
CA SER A 229 -0.33 -37.23 12.55
C SER A 229 -0.81 -36.24 11.48
N GLY A 230 -0.61 -34.93 11.68
CA GLY A 230 -0.91 -33.93 10.65
C GLY A 230 -0.07 -34.14 9.39
N VAL A 231 1.22 -34.47 9.54
CA VAL A 231 2.06 -34.84 8.40
C VAL A 231 1.54 -36.09 7.68
N LYS A 232 1.07 -37.12 8.39
CA LYS A 232 0.45 -38.30 7.76
C LYS A 232 -0.79 -37.93 6.94
N THR A 233 -1.64 -37.03 7.44
CA THR A 233 -2.80 -36.53 6.72
C THR A 233 -2.40 -35.70 5.48
N ILE A 234 -1.34 -34.88 5.54
CA ILE A 234 -0.81 -34.17 4.36
C ILE A 234 -0.26 -35.15 3.31
N LEU A 235 0.39 -36.24 3.74
CA LEU A 235 0.98 -37.23 2.83
C LEU A 235 0.01 -38.34 2.41
N ALA A 236 -1.24 -38.33 2.88
CA ALA A 236 -2.27 -39.30 2.50
C ALA A 236 -2.50 -39.31 0.97
N ASP A 237 -2.77 -40.49 0.42
CA ASP A 237 -2.97 -40.70 -1.02
C ASP A 237 -1.78 -40.30 -1.92
N THR A 238 -0.58 -40.26 -1.34
CA THR A 238 0.68 -40.09 -2.08
C THR A 238 1.61 -41.30 -1.91
N PHE A 239 2.63 -41.42 -2.77
CA PHE A 239 3.75 -42.34 -2.60
C PHE A 239 4.50 -42.15 -1.26
N MET A 240 4.36 -40.98 -0.62
CA MET A 240 4.93 -40.65 0.68
C MET A 240 4.02 -41.02 1.87
N SER A 241 2.85 -41.62 1.65
CA SER A 241 1.97 -42.09 2.75
C SER A 241 2.60 -43.20 3.62
N GLY A 242 3.54 -43.97 3.05
CA GLY A 242 4.07 -45.19 3.64
C GLY A 242 5.48 -45.09 4.26
N SER A 243 6.22 -46.19 4.13
CA SER A 243 7.61 -46.32 4.57
C SER A 243 8.55 -46.55 3.39
N TYR A 244 9.81 -46.17 3.56
CA TYR A 244 10.90 -46.49 2.64
C TYR A 244 12.09 -47.11 3.40
N THR A 245 12.98 -47.76 2.66
CA THR A 245 14.25 -48.30 3.16
C THR A 245 15.37 -47.57 2.44
N CYS A 246 16.28 -46.91 3.18
CA CYS A 246 17.41 -46.20 2.58
C CYS A 246 18.31 -47.17 1.77
N PRO A 247 18.59 -46.90 0.48
CA PRO A 247 19.37 -47.81 -0.35
C PRO A 247 20.78 -48.10 0.18
N ASP A 248 21.43 -47.11 0.79
CA ASP A 248 22.80 -47.17 1.28
C ASP A 248 22.92 -47.80 2.68
N THR A 249 22.10 -47.35 3.63
CA THR A 249 22.19 -47.72 5.07
C THR A 249 21.26 -48.86 5.47
N LYS A 250 20.36 -49.29 4.58
CA LYS A 250 19.31 -50.31 4.82
C LYS A 250 18.35 -50.00 5.98
N LYS A 251 18.42 -48.80 6.57
CA LYS A 251 17.52 -48.36 7.64
C LYS A 251 16.15 -48.01 7.06
N LYS A 252 15.10 -48.46 7.74
CA LYS A 252 13.69 -48.18 7.40
C LYS A 252 13.20 -46.94 8.13
N TYR A 253 12.40 -46.12 7.45
CA TYR A 253 11.75 -44.91 7.99
C TYR A 253 10.33 -44.79 7.43
N THR A 254 9.43 -44.08 8.12
CA THR A 254 8.25 -43.49 7.47
C THR A 254 8.61 -42.11 6.94
N TYR A 255 7.98 -41.67 5.84
CA TYR A 255 8.18 -40.29 5.36
C TYR A 255 7.71 -39.25 6.38
N SER A 256 6.60 -39.51 7.07
CA SER A 256 6.09 -38.61 8.12
C SER A 256 7.10 -38.39 9.25
N GLN A 257 7.77 -39.44 9.73
CA GLN A 257 8.88 -39.31 10.69
C GLN A 257 10.05 -38.53 10.10
N THR A 258 10.39 -38.73 8.83
CA THR A 258 11.47 -38.01 8.16
C THR A 258 11.20 -36.51 8.05
N PHE A 259 9.96 -36.08 7.77
CA PHE A 259 9.59 -34.66 7.78
C PHE A 259 9.61 -34.07 9.20
N MET A 260 9.21 -34.83 10.23
CA MET A 260 9.34 -34.39 11.62
C MET A 260 10.81 -34.26 12.06
N ASP A 261 11.68 -35.17 11.62
CA ASP A 261 13.14 -35.09 11.82
C ASP A 261 13.76 -33.91 11.07
N ALA A 262 13.27 -33.64 9.86
CA ALA A 262 13.70 -32.52 9.04
C ALA A 262 13.36 -31.19 9.75
N ALA A 263 12.11 -31.02 10.19
CA ALA A 263 11.65 -29.84 10.90
C ALA A 263 12.48 -29.52 12.16
N LYS A 264 12.76 -30.55 12.99
CA LYS A 264 13.63 -30.42 14.17
C LYS A 264 15.05 -29.98 13.86
N LYS A 265 15.55 -30.25 12.65
CA LYS A 265 16.93 -29.95 12.23
C LYS A 265 17.06 -28.66 11.43
N SER A 266 16.03 -28.28 10.67
CA SER A 266 16.00 -27.08 9.84
C SER A 266 15.30 -25.89 10.49
N GLY A 267 14.48 -26.12 11.53
CA GLY A 267 13.59 -25.09 12.09
C GLY A 267 12.39 -24.75 11.20
N VAL A 268 12.11 -25.55 10.16
CA VAL A 268 11.01 -25.33 9.19
C VAL A 268 9.81 -26.22 9.53
N SER A 269 8.59 -25.71 9.37
CA SER A 269 7.34 -26.43 9.57
C SER A 269 7.29 -27.73 8.76
N PRO A 270 7.04 -28.90 9.39
CA PRO A 270 6.90 -30.16 8.68
C PRO A 270 5.61 -30.20 7.84
N TYR A 271 4.63 -29.34 8.15
CA TYR A 271 3.43 -29.18 7.31
C TYR A 271 3.79 -28.46 6.01
N HIS A 272 4.54 -27.35 6.09
CA HIS A 272 5.05 -26.64 4.91
C HIS A 272 5.95 -27.54 4.04
N LEU A 273 6.88 -28.29 4.65
CA LEU A 273 7.76 -29.20 3.92
C LEU A 273 6.98 -30.33 3.23
N ALA A 274 6.02 -30.94 3.92
CA ALA A 274 5.22 -32.03 3.37
C ALA A 274 4.25 -31.56 2.27
N SER A 275 3.60 -30.40 2.44
CA SER A 275 2.67 -29.83 1.44
C SER A 275 3.42 -29.37 0.20
N ARG A 276 4.61 -28.77 0.36
CA ARG A 276 5.53 -28.45 -0.74
C ARG A 276 5.93 -29.71 -1.52
N CYS A 277 6.45 -30.75 -0.86
CA CYS A 277 6.80 -32.01 -1.55
C CYS A 277 5.60 -32.67 -2.24
N ARG A 278 4.40 -32.65 -1.63
CA ARG A 278 3.16 -33.17 -2.26
C ARG A 278 2.87 -32.46 -3.58
N ASN A 279 3.04 -31.14 -3.63
CA ASN A 279 2.77 -30.33 -4.81
C ASN A 279 3.88 -30.44 -5.87
N GLU A 280 5.15 -30.34 -5.47
CA GLU A 280 6.31 -30.37 -6.38
C GLU A 280 6.53 -31.76 -7.00
N GLN A 281 6.43 -32.84 -6.20
CA GLN A 281 6.69 -34.21 -6.65
C GLN A 281 5.43 -34.95 -7.13
N GLY A 282 4.24 -34.39 -6.85
CA GLY A 282 2.95 -35.00 -7.17
C GLY A 282 2.64 -36.28 -6.36
N VAL A 283 1.40 -36.78 -6.50
CA VAL A 283 0.92 -37.94 -5.74
C VAL A 283 1.69 -39.23 -6.03
N ASN A 284 2.24 -39.39 -7.23
CA ASN A 284 2.97 -40.59 -7.65
C ASN A 284 4.50 -40.47 -7.53
N GLY A 285 5.02 -39.28 -7.24
CA GLY A 285 6.45 -38.96 -7.22
C GLY A 285 7.05 -38.71 -8.61
N ALA A 286 7.90 -37.68 -8.71
CA ALA A 286 8.72 -37.42 -9.89
C ALA A 286 10.05 -38.21 -9.82
N PRO A 287 10.71 -38.50 -10.96
CA PRO A 287 11.92 -39.33 -10.99
C PRO A 287 13.04 -38.91 -10.03
N GLN A 288 13.22 -37.61 -9.77
CA GLN A 288 14.21 -37.11 -8.80
C GLN A 288 13.85 -37.43 -7.34
N SER A 289 12.56 -37.49 -6.97
CA SER A 289 12.12 -37.95 -5.64
C SER A 289 12.11 -39.48 -5.49
N LEU A 290 12.02 -40.20 -6.60
CA LEU A 290 12.06 -41.67 -6.63
C LEU A 290 13.50 -42.22 -6.74
N GLY A 291 14.49 -41.37 -7.05
CA GLY A 291 15.88 -41.77 -7.25
C GLY A 291 16.10 -42.57 -8.54
N THR A 292 15.25 -42.35 -9.56
CA THR A 292 15.19 -43.11 -10.83
C THR A 292 15.63 -42.29 -12.05
N VAL A 293 16.19 -41.10 -11.86
CA VAL A 293 16.79 -40.30 -12.94
C VAL A 293 17.99 -41.05 -13.53
N LYS A 294 17.95 -41.30 -14.83
CA LYS A 294 18.96 -42.08 -15.56
C LYS A 294 20.37 -41.48 -15.40
N GLY A 295 21.35 -42.29 -14.99
CA GLY A 295 22.73 -41.85 -14.71
C GLY A 295 22.92 -41.18 -13.34
N TYR A 296 21.84 -41.01 -12.57
CA TYR A 296 21.83 -40.51 -11.19
C TYR A 296 20.98 -41.39 -10.26
N GLU A 297 20.95 -42.70 -10.53
CA GLU A 297 20.19 -43.67 -9.77
C GLU A 297 20.61 -43.67 -8.28
N ASN A 298 19.64 -43.66 -7.37
CA ASN A 298 19.80 -43.48 -5.93
C ASN A 298 20.32 -42.10 -5.46
N TYR A 299 20.32 -41.07 -6.31
CA TYR A 299 20.45 -39.67 -5.88
C TYR A 299 19.07 -39.01 -5.88
N PHE A 300 18.66 -38.54 -4.70
CA PHE A 300 17.30 -38.08 -4.45
C PHE A 300 17.24 -36.56 -4.30
N ASN A 301 16.22 -35.92 -4.89
CA ASN A 301 15.91 -34.50 -4.69
C ASN A 301 14.39 -34.34 -4.53
N PHE A 302 13.93 -34.02 -3.31
CA PHE A 302 12.50 -33.93 -2.95
C PHE A 302 11.93 -32.51 -3.03
N PHE A 303 12.77 -31.50 -3.21
CA PHE A 303 12.40 -30.06 -3.18
C PHE A 303 12.89 -29.31 -4.42
N ASP A 304 13.20 -30.04 -5.49
CA ASP A 304 13.70 -29.50 -6.77
C ASP A 304 14.87 -28.50 -6.65
N ILE A 305 15.70 -28.67 -5.61
CA ILE A 305 16.81 -27.76 -5.31
C ILE A 305 17.84 -27.83 -6.43
N GLN A 306 18.16 -26.67 -7.02
CA GLN A 306 19.01 -26.53 -8.22
C GLN A 306 18.47 -27.26 -9.46
N ALA A 307 17.18 -27.59 -9.53
CA ALA A 307 16.55 -28.20 -10.69
C ALA A 307 16.08 -27.12 -11.69
N TYR A 308 16.91 -26.86 -12.71
CA TYR A 308 16.57 -26.01 -13.84
C TYR A 308 16.99 -26.67 -15.15
N ALA A 309 16.21 -26.51 -16.21
CA ALA A 309 16.58 -27.04 -17.52
C ALA A 309 17.72 -26.23 -18.14
N THR A 310 18.61 -26.90 -18.87
CA THR A 310 19.63 -26.29 -19.72
C THR A 310 19.42 -26.73 -21.17
N SER A 311 20.26 -26.27 -22.09
CA SER A 311 20.24 -26.75 -23.49
C SER A 311 20.61 -28.23 -23.65
N THR A 312 21.13 -28.89 -22.61
CA THR A 312 21.63 -30.27 -22.67
C THR A 312 21.16 -31.19 -21.54
N MET A 313 20.50 -30.66 -20.50
CA MET A 313 20.03 -31.42 -19.34
C MET A 313 18.62 -30.98 -18.92
N THR A 314 17.79 -31.93 -18.54
CA THR A 314 16.50 -31.68 -17.89
C THR A 314 16.69 -31.11 -16.48
N ALA A 315 15.64 -30.48 -15.93
CA ALA A 315 15.64 -29.98 -14.56
C ALA A 315 15.90 -31.11 -13.53
N ALA A 316 15.31 -32.29 -13.74
CA ALA A 316 15.54 -33.47 -12.89
C ALA A 316 17.01 -33.92 -12.88
N GLU A 317 17.66 -33.97 -14.04
CA GLU A 317 19.09 -34.30 -14.13
C GLU A 317 19.98 -33.24 -13.49
N MET A 318 19.63 -31.95 -13.59
CA MET A 318 20.36 -30.87 -12.92
C MET A 318 20.18 -30.92 -11.39
N GLY A 319 18.97 -31.17 -10.90
CA GLY A 319 18.68 -31.37 -9.48
C GLY A 319 19.39 -32.60 -8.90
N CYS A 320 19.45 -33.71 -9.63
CA CYS A 320 20.18 -34.91 -9.22
C CYS A 320 21.71 -34.76 -9.36
N LYS A 321 22.20 -33.96 -10.31
CA LYS A 321 23.61 -33.55 -10.40
C LYS A 321 24.05 -32.75 -9.17
N TYR A 322 23.21 -31.84 -8.69
CA TYR A 322 23.44 -31.16 -7.41
C TYR A 322 23.38 -32.13 -6.22
N ALA A 323 22.39 -33.02 -6.17
CA ALA A 323 22.22 -34.04 -5.14
C ALA A 323 23.44 -34.98 -4.98
N LYS A 324 24.26 -35.12 -6.03
CA LYS A 324 25.50 -35.91 -6.05
C LYS A 324 26.75 -35.15 -5.57
N THR A 325 26.67 -33.83 -5.34
CA THR A 325 27.78 -33.04 -4.78
C THR A 325 28.02 -33.37 -3.30
N THR A 326 29.04 -32.76 -2.68
CA THR A 326 29.37 -32.97 -1.27
C THR A 326 29.26 -31.66 -0.50
N ASN A 327 28.42 -31.64 0.53
CA ASN A 327 28.31 -30.54 1.48
C ASN A 327 27.70 -31.09 2.80
N PRO A 328 28.47 -31.19 3.90
CA PRO A 328 27.99 -31.81 5.13
C PRO A 328 26.84 -31.05 5.79
N THR A 329 26.78 -29.71 5.65
CA THR A 329 25.71 -28.86 6.20
C THR A 329 24.33 -29.27 5.67
N TYR A 330 24.26 -29.62 4.38
CA TYR A 330 23.03 -30.04 3.72
C TYR A 330 22.94 -31.57 3.56
N LEU A 331 23.72 -32.36 4.29
CA LEU A 331 23.76 -33.83 4.20
C LEU A 331 24.04 -34.39 2.78
N LEU A 332 24.68 -33.58 1.92
CA LEU A 332 25.05 -33.96 0.56
C LEU A 332 26.32 -34.85 0.58
N PRO A 333 26.37 -35.96 -0.19
CA PRO A 333 25.41 -36.36 -1.22
C PRO A 333 24.13 -37.02 -0.70
N TRP A 334 23.01 -36.70 -1.34
CA TRP A 334 21.66 -37.20 -1.04
C TRP A 334 21.42 -38.61 -1.59
N THR A 335 22.19 -39.57 -1.07
CA THR A 335 22.18 -41.00 -1.46
C THR A 335 20.96 -41.81 -0.99
N ASN A 336 20.02 -41.15 -0.28
CA ASN A 336 18.77 -41.73 0.17
C ASN A 336 17.73 -40.63 0.45
N GLN A 337 16.46 -41.02 0.59
CA GLN A 337 15.34 -40.12 0.85
C GLN A 337 15.51 -39.34 2.16
N TYR A 338 16.06 -39.96 3.22
CA TYR A 338 16.27 -39.29 4.51
C TYR A 338 17.22 -38.09 4.38
N LYS A 339 18.37 -38.29 3.73
CA LYS A 339 19.35 -37.22 3.48
C LYS A 339 18.76 -36.12 2.60
N SER A 340 18.02 -36.48 1.56
CA SER A 340 17.39 -35.52 0.65
C SER A 340 16.35 -34.65 1.35
N ILE A 341 15.42 -35.28 2.10
CA ILE A 341 14.35 -34.55 2.80
C ILE A 341 14.94 -33.71 3.94
N VAL A 342 15.79 -34.28 4.80
CA VAL A 342 16.37 -33.52 5.93
C VAL A 342 17.35 -32.45 5.43
N GLY A 343 18.24 -32.80 4.51
CA GLY A 343 19.26 -31.90 3.98
C GLY A 343 18.69 -30.77 3.12
N GLY A 344 17.71 -31.09 2.27
CA GLY A 344 16.96 -30.11 1.49
C GLY A 344 16.13 -29.18 2.38
N SER A 345 15.55 -29.68 3.47
CA SER A 345 14.83 -28.82 4.44
C SER A 345 15.76 -27.83 5.14
N ILE A 346 17.00 -28.23 5.47
CA ILE A 346 18.02 -27.32 6.02
C ILE A 346 18.37 -26.25 4.96
N PHE A 347 18.57 -26.65 3.70
CA PHE A 347 18.83 -25.73 2.60
C PHE A 347 17.71 -24.68 2.44
N LEU A 348 16.44 -25.11 2.43
CA LEU A 348 15.27 -24.20 2.37
C LEU A 348 15.19 -23.27 3.58
N GLY A 349 15.41 -23.79 4.79
CA GLY A 349 15.29 -23.01 6.03
C GLY A 349 16.37 -21.94 6.22
N THR A 350 17.59 -22.17 5.71
CA THR A 350 18.78 -21.35 5.98
C THR A 350 18.68 -19.91 5.45
N GLY A 351 17.97 -19.70 4.34
CA GLY A 351 17.86 -18.39 3.70
C GLY A 351 16.92 -17.42 4.42
N TYR A 352 15.70 -17.86 4.75
CA TYR A 352 14.59 -16.97 5.13
C TYR A 352 13.94 -17.35 6.47
N ILE A 353 13.46 -18.58 6.59
CA ILE A 353 12.64 -19.03 7.72
C ILE A 353 13.44 -18.95 9.04
N THR A 354 14.67 -19.46 9.04
CA THR A 354 15.57 -19.36 10.21
C THR A 354 16.13 -17.95 10.45
N LYS A 355 15.82 -17.00 9.56
CA LYS A 355 16.10 -15.56 9.70
C LYS A 355 14.88 -14.76 10.19
N GLY A 356 13.78 -15.43 10.52
CA GLY A 356 12.53 -14.80 10.95
C GLY A 356 11.60 -14.39 9.80
N GLN A 357 12.03 -14.52 8.53
CA GLN A 357 11.16 -14.38 7.36
C GLN A 357 10.39 -15.69 7.13
N ASP A 358 9.57 -16.06 8.12
CA ASP A 358 8.87 -17.34 8.23
C ASP A 358 7.42 -17.30 7.73
N THR A 359 7.10 -16.33 6.87
CA THR A 359 5.85 -16.27 6.10
C THR A 359 6.16 -15.80 4.67
N LEU A 360 5.31 -16.15 3.70
CA LEU A 360 5.44 -15.66 2.31
C LEU A 360 5.41 -14.13 2.24
N TYR A 361 4.62 -13.50 3.13
CA TYR A 361 4.59 -12.04 3.27
C TYR A 361 5.96 -11.48 3.69
N LEU A 362 6.60 -12.04 4.72
CA LEU A 362 7.91 -11.56 5.17
C LEU A 362 9.03 -11.88 4.18
N GLN A 363 8.93 -12.99 3.44
CA GLN A 363 9.83 -13.29 2.33
C GLN A 363 9.68 -12.28 1.19
N LYS A 364 8.48 -11.78 0.91
CA LYS A 364 8.27 -10.71 -0.08
C LYS A 364 8.74 -9.35 0.39
N PHE A 365 8.45 -8.96 1.63
CA PHE A 365 8.58 -7.56 2.07
C PHE A 365 9.76 -7.29 3.01
N ASP A 366 10.33 -8.32 3.64
CA ASP A 366 11.51 -8.23 4.50
C ASP A 366 11.37 -7.20 5.64
N MET A 367 10.35 -7.42 6.48
CA MET A 367 9.93 -6.49 7.55
C MET A 367 10.46 -6.91 8.94
N VAL A 368 11.47 -7.78 8.98
CA VAL A 368 12.13 -8.29 10.19
C VAL A 368 13.63 -8.36 9.93
N ASP A 369 14.48 -7.99 10.90
CA ASP A 369 15.93 -7.99 10.69
C ASP A 369 16.50 -9.41 10.86
N GLY A 370 16.86 -10.03 9.74
CA GLY A 370 17.49 -11.36 9.68
C GLY A 370 18.99 -11.38 10.02
N GLY A 371 19.54 -10.27 10.51
CA GLY A 371 20.98 -10.01 10.66
C GLY A 371 21.59 -9.33 9.43
N ASN A 372 20.75 -8.67 8.62
CA ASN A 372 21.09 -8.04 7.34
C ASN A 372 20.36 -6.69 7.12
N GLY A 373 19.63 -6.20 8.13
CA GLY A 373 18.79 -5.01 8.02
C GLY A 373 17.37 -5.34 7.59
N LEU A 374 16.65 -4.33 7.08
CA LEU A 374 15.26 -4.45 6.63
C LEU A 374 15.15 -4.12 5.14
N TYR A 375 14.12 -4.66 4.50
CA TYR A 375 13.67 -4.34 3.13
C TYR A 375 14.61 -4.71 1.97
N TYR A 376 15.70 -5.46 2.23
CA TYR A 376 16.72 -5.78 1.22
C TYR A 376 16.72 -7.27 0.82
N HIS A 377 16.41 -8.15 1.75
CA HIS A 377 16.45 -9.61 1.55
C HIS A 377 15.07 -10.12 1.12
N GLN A 378 14.58 -9.60 -0.01
CA GLN A 378 13.30 -9.98 -0.58
C GLN A 378 13.47 -11.14 -1.57
N TYR A 379 12.69 -12.20 -1.37
CA TYR A 379 12.69 -13.41 -2.20
C TYR A 379 12.24 -13.16 -3.65
N MET A 380 11.40 -12.13 -3.87
CA MET A 380 10.83 -11.83 -5.19
C MET A 380 10.58 -10.33 -5.39
N THR A 381 10.74 -9.88 -6.63
CA THR A 381 10.43 -8.50 -7.07
C THR A 381 8.96 -8.32 -7.49
N CYS A 382 8.26 -9.39 -7.87
CA CYS A 382 6.84 -9.35 -8.20
C CYS A 382 6.01 -8.94 -6.97
N VAL A 383 5.30 -7.81 -7.04
CA VAL A 383 4.57 -7.23 -5.88
C VAL A 383 3.43 -8.12 -5.35
N PHE A 384 3.02 -9.14 -6.11
CA PHE A 384 1.87 -10.00 -5.82
C PHE A 384 2.17 -11.50 -5.80
N GLY A 385 3.43 -11.92 -5.97
CA GLY A 385 3.76 -13.35 -6.06
C GLY A 385 3.43 -14.12 -4.77
N GLN A 386 3.62 -13.50 -3.60
CA GLN A 386 3.23 -14.03 -2.30
C GLN A 386 1.73 -14.31 -2.16
N ALA A 387 0.88 -13.53 -2.85
CA ALA A 387 -0.57 -13.76 -2.86
C ALA A 387 -0.96 -14.90 -3.84
N ASN A 388 -0.23 -15.04 -4.95
CA ASN A 388 -0.39 -16.18 -5.86
C ASN A 388 0.09 -17.49 -5.21
N GLU A 389 1.22 -17.48 -4.50
CA GLU A 389 1.75 -18.64 -3.78
C GLU A 389 0.84 -19.08 -2.63
N ALA A 390 0.15 -18.15 -1.95
CA ALA A 390 -0.86 -18.47 -0.95
C ALA A 390 -2.03 -19.31 -1.51
N ILE A 391 -2.48 -19.04 -2.74
CA ILE A 391 -3.51 -19.86 -3.42
C ILE A 391 -2.99 -21.29 -3.64
N SER A 392 -1.76 -21.44 -4.14
CA SER A 392 -1.14 -22.75 -4.36
C SER A 392 -0.97 -23.53 -3.05
N LEU A 393 -0.57 -22.85 -1.98
CA LEU A 393 -0.38 -23.44 -0.65
C LEU A 393 -1.71 -23.91 -0.05
N LYS A 394 -2.76 -23.09 -0.11
CA LYS A 394 -4.13 -23.51 0.25
C LYS A 394 -4.57 -24.76 -0.51
N ASN A 395 -4.43 -24.74 -1.83
CA ASN A 395 -4.89 -25.83 -2.70
C ASN A 395 -4.14 -27.16 -2.47
N ALA A 396 -2.97 -27.13 -1.82
CA ALA A 396 -2.23 -28.32 -1.44
C ALA A 396 -2.77 -28.99 -0.15
N TYR A 397 -3.57 -28.28 0.66
CA TYR A 397 -4.14 -28.81 1.91
C TYR A 397 -5.49 -29.50 1.69
N SER A 398 -5.65 -30.67 2.31
CA SER A 398 -6.95 -31.35 2.40
C SER A 398 -7.83 -30.69 3.46
N GLN A 399 -9.15 -30.92 3.37
CA GLN A 399 -10.10 -30.35 4.33
C GLN A 399 -9.80 -30.77 5.77
N ASP A 400 -9.26 -31.96 6.01
CA ASP A 400 -8.85 -32.41 7.35
C ASP A 400 -7.71 -31.57 7.94
N ILE A 401 -6.79 -31.06 7.10
CA ILE A 401 -5.73 -30.14 7.53
C ILE A 401 -6.27 -28.74 7.76
N LEU A 402 -7.15 -28.25 6.88
CA LEU A 402 -7.85 -26.97 7.08
C LEU A 402 -8.67 -26.99 8.39
N ASN A 403 -9.30 -28.11 8.70
CA ASN A 403 -10.02 -28.36 9.96
C ASN A 403 -9.10 -28.64 11.17
N SER A 404 -7.77 -28.54 11.03
CA SER A 404 -6.78 -28.75 12.08
C SER A 404 -6.21 -27.42 12.60
N ALA A 405 -5.28 -27.48 13.56
CA ALA A 405 -4.62 -26.28 14.05
C ALA A 405 -3.54 -25.83 13.06
N MET A 406 -3.62 -24.56 12.66
CA MET A 406 -2.67 -23.87 11.77
C MET A 406 -2.42 -22.47 12.33
N GLU A 407 -1.17 -22.01 12.37
CA GLU A 407 -0.85 -20.65 12.80
C GLU A 407 -0.64 -19.71 11.62
N PHE A 408 -1.23 -18.52 11.72
CA PHE A 408 -1.03 -17.40 10.81
C PHE A 408 -0.43 -16.21 11.55
N LYS A 409 0.82 -15.89 11.24
CA LYS A 409 1.57 -14.76 11.79
C LYS A 409 1.29 -13.53 10.96
N ILE A 410 0.29 -12.76 11.40
CA ILE A 410 -0.29 -11.66 10.65
C ILE A 410 0.46 -10.35 11.00
N PRO A 411 1.13 -9.70 10.03
CA PRO A 411 1.90 -8.49 10.27
C PRO A 411 1.04 -7.34 10.80
N VAL A 412 1.59 -6.59 11.76
CA VAL A 412 1.01 -5.34 12.26
C VAL A 412 2.10 -4.25 12.28
N TYR A 413 1.89 -3.20 11.50
CA TYR A 413 2.78 -2.03 11.44
C TYR A 413 2.35 -0.95 12.44
N ASN A 414 3.30 -0.11 12.83
CA ASN A 414 3.03 1.16 13.48
C ASN A 414 2.44 2.15 12.45
N ASN A 415 1.50 3.00 12.90
CA ASN A 415 0.90 4.09 12.09
C ASN A 415 0.30 3.65 10.74
N MET A 416 -0.36 2.49 10.70
CA MET A 416 -1.11 2.05 9.52
C MET A 416 -2.23 3.02 9.12
N PRO A 417 -2.63 3.06 7.83
CA PRO A 417 -3.80 3.81 7.41
C PRO A 417 -5.08 3.26 8.05
N ASP A 418 -5.94 4.16 8.56
CA ASP A 418 -7.22 3.79 9.19
C ASP A 418 -8.14 2.97 8.27
N LYS A 419 -8.04 3.21 6.96
CA LYS A 419 -8.80 2.53 5.91
C LYS A 419 -7.92 1.51 5.20
N LEU A 420 -8.55 0.46 4.66
CA LEU A 420 -7.91 -0.44 3.69
C LEU A 420 -7.28 0.36 2.55
N CYS A 421 -6.12 -0.09 2.10
CA CYS A 421 -5.50 0.39 0.87
C CYS A 421 -6.14 -0.31 -0.34
N PRO A 422 -6.99 0.37 -1.15
CA PRO A 422 -7.76 -0.30 -2.19
C PRO A 422 -6.90 -0.67 -3.40
N LYS A 423 -7.26 -1.76 -4.09
CA LYS A 423 -6.63 -2.17 -5.35
C LYS A 423 -6.88 -1.12 -6.43
N PRO A 424 -5.85 -0.57 -7.10
CA PRO A 424 -6.08 0.32 -8.25
C PRO A 424 -6.81 -0.41 -9.38
N THR A 425 -7.88 0.19 -9.91
CA THR A 425 -8.71 -0.41 -10.97
C THR A 425 -8.79 0.43 -12.25
N SER A 426 -8.26 1.65 -12.24
CA SER A 426 -8.34 2.55 -13.41
C SER A 426 -7.41 2.11 -14.53
N SER A 427 -7.90 2.16 -15.78
CA SER A 427 -7.07 2.07 -16.98
C SER A 427 -6.31 3.36 -17.29
N GLY A 428 -6.68 4.48 -16.66
CA GLY A 428 -5.97 5.75 -16.75
C GLY A 428 -4.56 5.68 -16.14
N ASP A 429 -3.64 6.46 -16.69
CA ASP A 429 -2.26 6.54 -16.22
C ASP A 429 -2.10 7.36 -14.92
N ASN A 430 -0.93 7.19 -14.28
CA ASN A 430 -0.55 7.84 -13.03
C ASN A 430 0.17 9.19 -13.20
N ASN A 431 0.07 9.87 -14.35
CA ASN A 431 0.81 11.10 -14.64
C ASN A 431 0.23 12.32 -13.89
N ASN A 432 0.51 12.37 -12.59
CA ASN A 432 0.18 13.46 -11.67
C ASN A 432 1.27 14.55 -11.64
N TYR A 433 2.13 14.61 -12.65
CA TYR A 433 3.20 15.59 -12.71
C TYR A 433 2.73 16.93 -13.27
N LEU A 434 3.39 18.02 -12.87
CA LEU A 434 3.26 19.31 -13.52
C LEU A 434 4.33 19.42 -14.63
N LYS A 435 3.95 20.03 -15.75
CA LYS A 435 4.86 20.48 -16.81
C LYS A 435 5.55 21.79 -16.43
N SER A 436 4.85 22.65 -15.68
CA SER A 436 5.38 23.89 -15.13
C SER A 436 4.64 24.30 -13.86
N LEU A 437 5.36 24.98 -12.97
CA LEU A 437 4.84 25.68 -11.80
C LEU A 437 5.56 27.04 -11.70
N SER A 438 4.82 28.14 -11.53
CA SER A 438 5.38 29.47 -11.31
C SER A 438 4.43 30.37 -10.52
N VAL A 439 4.94 31.48 -10.01
CA VAL A 439 4.17 32.53 -9.33
C VAL A 439 4.41 33.83 -10.08
N SER A 440 3.36 34.48 -10.59
CA SER A 440 3.51 35.74 -11.33
C SER A 440 4.14 36.82 -10.47
N GLY A 441 5.17 37.50 -10.99
CA GLY A 441 5.88 38.59 -10.30
C GLY A 441 6.99 38.16 -9.34
N THR A 442 7.29 36.86 -9.20
CA THR A 442 8.43 36.39 -8.38
C THR A 442 8.97 35.05 -8.88
N SER A 443 10.18 34.68 -8.47
CA SER A 443 10.74 33.34 -8.72
C SER A 443 10.39 32.39 -7.57
N ILE A 444 10.20 31.11 -7.92
CA ILE A 444 10.18 30.03 -6.94
C ILE A 444 11.60 29.46 -6.78
N SER A 445 11.94 29.05 -5.56
CA SER A 445 13.20 28.39 -5.21
C SER A 445 12.93 27.06 -4.51
N PRO A 446 13.53 25.93 -4.94
CA PRO A 446 14.44 25.80 -6.09
C PRO A 446 13.73 26.08 -7.43
N LYS A 447 14.50 26.14 -8.54
CA LYS A 447 13.92 26.17 -9.89
C LYS A 447 13.00 24.96 -10.07
N PHE A 448 11.87 25.15 -10.77
CA PHE A 448 10.89 24.07 -10.97
C PHE A 448 11.52 22.81 -11.56
N ASP A 449 11.35 21.70 -10.85
CA ASP A 449 11.56 20.34 -11.31
C ASP A 449 10.32 19.49 -10.98
N LYS A 450 9.94 18.58 -11.88
CA LYS A 450 8.69 17.82 -11.74
C LYS A 450 8.68 16.88 -10.52
N PHE A 451 9.85 16.39 -10.09
CA PHE A 451 9.96 15.49 -8.93
C PHE A 451 10.08 16.27 -7.61
N THR A 452 10.37 17.58 -7.66
CA THR A 452 10.42 18.43 -6.48
C THR A 452 9.03 18.98 -6.12
N THR A 453 8.56 18.69 -4.90
CA THR A 453 7.20 19.01 -4.42
C THR A 453 7.13 20.15 -3.41
N SER A 454 8.26 20.73 -3.00
CA SER A 454 8.31 21.84 -2.03
C SER A 454 9.13 23.00 -2.57
N TYR A 455 8.56 24.21 -2.50
CA TYR A 455 9.11 25.45 -3.02
C TYR A 455 8.92 26.60 -2.04
N THR A 456 9.75 27.62 -2.18
CA THR A 456 9.63 28.90 -1.49
C THR A 456 9.55 30.03 -2.52
N ALA A 457 8.88 31.13 -2.17
CA ALA A 457 8.89 32.37 -2.93
C ALA A 457 8.88 33.57 -1.98
N LYS A 458 9.37 34.72 -2.43
CA LYS A 458 9.35 35.97 -1.66
C LYS A 458 8.72 37.08 -2.48
N VAL A 459 7.85 37.86 -1.87
CA VAL A 459 7.28 39.08 -2.46
C VAL A 459 7.41 40.25 -1.48
N ASN A 460 7.46 41.46 -2.02
CA ASN A 460 7.47 42.66 -1.21
C ASN A 460 6.10 42.94 -0.56
N ALA A 461 6.03 43.97 0.27
CA ALA A 461 4.87 44.24 1.11
C ALA A 461 3.64 44.70 0.33
N GLU A 462 3.84 45.42 -0.77
CA GLU A 462 2.79 45.92 -1.68
C GLU A 462 2.02 44.80 -2.40
N VAL A 463 2.61 43.59 -2.52
CA VAL A 463 2.01 42.45 -3.23
C VAL A 463 0.98 41.75 -2.35
N SER A 464 -0.26 42.24 -2.38
CA SER A 464 -1.40 41.70 -1.61
C SER A 464 -1.99 40.41 -2.18
N SER A 465 -1.71 40.08 -3.44
CA SER A 465 -2.07 38.81 -4.07
C SER A 465 -1.11 38.45 -5.18
N VAL A 466 -1.01 37.15 -5.49
CA VAL A 466 -0.22 36.61 -6.61
C VAL A 466 -1.07 35.66 -7.44
N THR A 467 -0.67 35.42 -8.68
CA THR A 467 -1.26 34.35 -9.51
C THR A 467 -0.29 33.17 -9.57
N VAL A 468 -0.73 32.00 -9.12
CA VAL A 468 0.03 30.75 -9.21
C VAL A 468 -0.36 30.05 -10.50
N ASN A 469 0.59 29.89 -11.41
CA ASN A 469 0.38 29.23 -12.70
C ASN A 469 0.92 27.81 -12.63
N ALA A 470 0.11 26.83 -13.02
CA ALA A 470 0.49 25.43 -12.99
C ALA A 470 -0.18 24.68 -14.14
N ASN A 471 0.60 23.93 -14.92
CA ASN A 471 0.11 23.16 -16.06
C ASN A 471 0.42 21.68 -15.85
N PRO A 472 -0.53 20.76 -16.10
CA PRO A 472 -0.28 19.32 -15.98
C PRO A 472 0.70 18.85 -17.08
N LEU A 473 1.43 17.77 -16.79
CA LEU A 473 2.24 17.03 -17.77
C LEU A 473 1.42 15.92 -18.45
N GLY A 474 0.58 15.22 -17.69
CA GLY A 474 -0.38 14.26 -18.24
C GLY A 474 -1.51 14.94 -19.01
N LYS A 475 -1.80 14.49 -20.23
CA LYS A 475 -2.81 15.11 -21.13
C LYS A 475 -4.22 15.14 -20.53
N SER A 476 -4.57 14.13 -19.73
CA SER A 476 -5.87 13.98 -19.07
C SER A 476 -5.84 14.35 -17.58
N ALA A 477 -4.70 14.84 -17.08
CA ALA A 477 -4.55 15.22 -15.67
C ALA A 477 -5.16 16.61 -15.40
N LYS A 478 -5.70 16.79 -14.19
CA LYS A 478 -6.39 18.02 -13.76
C LYS A 478 -5.63 18.70 -12.63
N VAL A 479 -5.48 20.02 -12.70
CA VAL A 479 -4.80 20.82 -11.68
C VAL A 479 -5.81 21.64 -10.88
N SER A 480 -5.54 21.80 -9.58
CA SER A 480 -6.33 22.58 -8.63
C SER A 480 -5.41 23.32 -7.65
N GLY A 481 -5.88 24.41 -7.04
CA GLY A 481 -5.08 25.26 -6.14
C GLY A 481 -4.15 26.25 -6.87
N ASN A 482 -4.20 26.29 -8.19
CA ASN A 482 -3.66 27.34 -9.05
C ASN A 482 -4.66 28.49 -9.23
N GLY A 483 -4.22 29.64 -9.76
CA GLY A 483 -5.00 30.86 -9.90
C GLY A 483 -4.60 31.95 -8.91
N LYS A 484 -5.49 32.92 -8.66
CA LYS A 484 -5.22 34.07 -7.79
C LYS A 484 -5.27 33.67 -6.32
N VAL A 485 -4.22 34.00 -5.57
CA VAL A 485 -4.06 33.75 -4.13
C VAL A 485 -3.80 35.06 -3.41
N SER A 486 -4.64 35.38 -2.42
CA SER A 486 -4.44 36.53 -1.53
C SER A 486 -3.38 36.21 -0.46
N LEU A 487 -2.52 37.17 -0.16
CA LEU A 487 -1.38 37.00 0.75
C LEU A 487 -1.54 37.84 2.02
N LYS A 488 -1.46 37.20 3.18
CA LYS A 488 -1.22 37.85 4.46
C LYS A 488 0.26 38.23 4.57
N THR A 489 0.60 39.21 5.41
CA THR A 489 2.01 39.48 5.78
C THR A 489 2.58 38.26 6.49
N GLY A 490 3.84 37.91 6.20
CA GLY A 490 4.48 36.68 6.70
C GLY A 490 4.38 35.51 5.72
N GLU A 491 4.46 34.28 6.23
CA GLU A 491 4.40 33.06 5.43
C GLU A 491 2.95 32.69 5.04
N ASN A 492 2.75 32.39 3.76
CA ASN A 492 1.50 31.86 3.20
C ASN A 492 1.80 30.52 2.53
N THR A 493 1.07 29.46 2.90
CA THR A 493 1.23 28.15 2.27
C THR A 493 0.20 27.94 1.18
N VAL A 494 0.65 27.76 -0.07
CA VAL A 494 -0.20 27.42 -1.22
C VAL A 494 0.03 25.95 -1.59
N LYS A 495 -1.05 25.18 -1.78
CA LYS A 495 -1.00 23.78 -2.22
C LYS A 495 -1.63 23.63 -3.59
N VAL A 496 -0.83 23.33 -4.59
CA VAL A 496 -1.28 23.02 -5.96
C VAL A 496 -1.33 21.50 -6.12
N THR A 497 -2.49 20.94 -6.43
CA THR A 497 -2.67 19.50 -6.57
C THR A 497 -2.96 19.12 -8.02
N CYS A 498 -2.10 18.28 -8.59
CA CYS A 498 -2.30 17.64 -9.88
C CYS A 498 -2.88 16.23 -9.66
N THR A 499 -3.97 15.92 -10.36
CA THR A 499 -4.70 14.64 -10.30
C THR A 499 -4.58 13.95 -11.64
N ALA A 500 -4.00 12.75 -11.68
CA ALA A 500 -3.81 11.96 -12.89
C ALA A 500 -5.12 11.39 -13.46
N ALA A 501 -5.06 10.77 -14.64
CA ALA A 501 -6.19 10.05 -15.23
C ALA A 501 -6.65 8.85 -14.38
N SER A 502 -5.72 8.24 -13.64
CA SER A 502 -6.03 7.19 -12.64
C SER A 502 -6.78 7.71 -11.41
N GLY A 503 -6.81 9.02 -11.17
CA GLY A 503 -7.29 9.64 -9.94
C GLY A 503 -6.21 9.85 -8.86
N VAL A 504 -5.00 9.31 -9.04
CA VAL A 504 -3.87 9.49 -8.12
C VAL A 504 -3.40 10.95 -8.11
N LYS A 505 -3.05 11.48 -6.94
CA LYS A 505 -2.76 12.91 -6.72
C LYS A 505 -1.32 13.17 -6.28
N ARG A 506 -0.72 14.24 -6.81
CA ARG A 506 0.54 14.82 -6.29
C ARG A 506 0.30 16.28 -5.92
N THR A 507 0.73 16.65 -4.72
CA THR A 507 0.62 18.01 -4.21
C THR A 507 1.98 18.70 -4.22
N TYR A 508 2.04 19.87 -4.83
CA TYR A 508 3.18 20.78 -4.82
C TYR A 508 2.87 21.92 -3.85
N THR A 509 3.77 22.17 -2.91
CA THR A 509 3.60 23.18 -1.86
C THR A 509 4.52 24.36 -2.13
N ILE A 510 3.98 25.58 -2.12
CA ILE A 510 4.76 26.83 -2.22
C ILE A 510 4.56 27.62 -0.92
N LYS A 511 5.65 27.86 -0.18
CA LYS A 511 5.70 28.79 0.95
C LYS A 511 6.05 30.19 0.44
N ILE A 512 5.05 31.07 0.34
CA ILE A 512 5.18 32.43 -0.17
C ILE A 512 5.30 33.39 1.02
N THR A 513 6.49 33.98 1.20
CA THR A 513 6.70 35.00 2.24
C THR A 513 6.43 36.39 1.67
N ARG A 514 5.37 37.04 2.14
CA ARG A 514 5.12 38.48 1.89
C ARG A 514 5.81 39.27 2.98
N LYS A 515 6.77 40.13 2.61
CA LYS A 515 7.46 41.02 3.57
C LYS A 515 6.44 41.88 4.33
N ALA A 516 6.77 42.26 5.57
CA ALA A 516 6.11 43.37 6.24
C ALA A 516 6.40 44.67 5.47
N ALA A 517 5.49 45.64 5.55
CA ALA A 517 5.75 46.98 5.02
C ALA A 517 7.02 47.54 5.66
N SER A 518 7.97 47.97 4.83
CA SER A 518 9.10 48.76 5.32
C SER A 518 8.53 50.05 5.87
N GLN A 519 8.56 50.21 7.19
CA GLN A 519 8.14 51.43 7.85
C GLN A 519 9.28 52.43 7.67
N THR A 520 9.18 53.28 6.65
CA THR A 520 10.12 54.39 6.43
C THR A 520 9.97 55.38 7.57
N LEU A 521 10.88 55.33 8.54
CA LEU A 521 11.01 56.37 9.55
C LEU A 521 11.35 57.68 8.84
N GLN A 522 10.52 58.70 9.07
CA GLN A 522 10.59 59.97 8.35
C GLN A 522 11.62 60.92 8.98
N GLN A 523 12.08 61.93 8.23
CA GLN A 523 12.92 62.99 8.78
C GLN A 523 12.12 63.77 9.85
N GLY A 524 12.65 63.75 11.07
CA GLY A 524 12.07 64.22 12.31
C GLY A 524 11.52 63.13 13.25
N ASP A 525 11.40 61.87 12.82
CA ASP A 525 10.97 60.74 13.66
C ASP A 525 12.18 60.16 14.40
N VAL A 526 12.60 60.83 15.47
CA VAL A 526 13.83 60.50 16.20
C VAL A 526 13.62 59.28 17.09
N ASN A 527 12.43 59.14 17.67
CA ASN A 527 12.11 58.07 18.59
C ASN A 527 11.83 56.72 17.88
N GLY A 528 11.41 56.74 16.61
CA GLY A 528 11.15 55.55 15.78
C GLY A 528 9.70 55.03 15.80
N ASP A 529 8.75 55.78 16.40
CA ASP A 529 7.35 55.39 16.54
C ASP A 529 6.47 55.70 15.31
N LYS A 530 7.02 56.37 14.29
CA LYS A 530 6.40 56.88 13.03
C LYS A 530 5.60 58.18 13.14
N TYR A 531 5.45 58.78 14.31
CA TYR A 531 4.67 60.00 14.50
C TYR A 531 5.55 61.24 14.63
N LEU A 532 5.16 62.29 13.91
CA LEU A 532 5.56 63.69 14.07
C LEU A 532 5.24 64.25 15.46
N THR A 533 6.02 64.05 16.53
CA THR A 533 5.60 64.52 17.87
C THR A 533 6.58 65.46 18.58
N VAL A 534 6.07 66.17 19.59
CA VAL A 534 6.90 66.96 20.51
C VAL A 534 7.89 66.10 21.31
N VAL A 535 7.71 64.77 21.38
CA VAL A 535 8.63 63.84 22.03
C VAL A 535 9.92 63.70 21.22
N ASP A 536 9.82 63.74 19.89
CA ASP A 536 10.95 63.68 18.97
C ASP A 536 11.79 64.96 19.03
N ALA A 537 11.13 66.13 19.02
CA ALA A 537 11.80 67.40 19.26
C ALA A 537 12.44 67.46 20.67
N LEU A 538 11.79 66.87 21.68
CA LEU A 538 12.37 66.76 23.02
C LEU A 538 13.60 65.83 23.05
N LEU A 539 13.64 64.77 22.24
CA LEU A 539 14.81 63.92 22.06
C LEU A 539 15.99 64.69 21.44
N MET A 540 15.75 65.52 20.42
CA MET A 540 16.77 66.42 19.85
C MET A 540 17.31 67.39 20.90
N LEU A 541 16.42 68.05 21.65
CA LEU A 541 16.82 68.99 22.71
C LEU A 541 17.59 68.31 23.84
N ARG A 542 17.20 67.09 24.23
CA ARG A 542 17.93 66.28 25.24
C ARG A 542 19.29 65.85 24.71
N TYR A 543 19.43 65.55 23.43
CA TYR A 543 20.72 65.23 22.81
C TYR A 543 21.65 66.45 22.83
N ASN A 544 21.17 67.60 22.34
CA ASN A 544 21.91 68.86 22.34
C ASN A 544 22.30 69.32 23.77
N ALA A 545 21.48 69.01 24.79
CA ALA A 545 21.78 69.26 26.20
C ALA A 545 22.68 68.18 26.87
N GLY A 546 23.20 67.21 26.12
CA GLY A 546 24.04 66.11 26.64
C GLY A 546 23.31 65.15 27.59
N LYS A 547 21.96 65.10 27.55
CA LYS A 547 21.10 64.29 28.44
C LYS A 547 20.63 62.97 27.82
N THR A 548 20.95 62.73 26.54
CA THR A 548 20.80 61.43 25.87
C THR A 548 21.82 61.33 24.75
N GLN A 549 22.11 60.11 24.29
CA GLN A 549 22.80 59.85 23.04
C GLN A 549 21.76 59.48 21.96
N LEU A 550 22.11 59.69 20.69
CA LEU A 550 21.34 59.27 19.52
C LEU A 550 22.25 58.41 18.64
N ASP A 551 21.70 57.34 18.06
CA ASP A 551 22.44 56.51 17.11
C ASP A 551 22.63 57.23 15.74
N PRO A 552 23.54 56.77 14.86
CA PRO A 552 23.80 57.43 13.57
C PRO A 552 22.57 57.52 12.63
N ALA A 553 21.61 56.60 12.73
CA ALA A 553 20.38 56.64 11.96
C ALA A 553 19.35 57.61 12.59
N GLN A 554 19.33 57.75 13.92
CA GLN A 554 18.57 58.79 14.62
C GLN A 554 19.13 60.18 14.32
N LEU A 555 20.44 60.37 14.41
CA LEU A 555 21.10 61.64 14.06
C LEU A 555 20.76 62.08 12.63
N LYS A 556 20.83 61.16 11.66
CA LYS A 556 20.46 61.44 10.26
C LYS A 556 18.97 61.79 10.06
N ARG A 557 18.07 61.31 10.93
CA ARG A 557 16.65 61.73 10.91
C ARG A 557 16.41 62.99 11.73
N ALA A 558 17.30 63.31 12.67
CA ALA A 558 17.20 64.44 13.57
C ALA A 558 17.77 65.73 12.98
N ASP A 559 18.75 65.63 12.07
CA ASP A 559 19.15 66.70 11.17
C ASP A 559 17.96 67.05 10.26
N MET A 560 17.29 68.16 10.55
CA MET A 560 16.10 68.65 9.86
C MET A 560 16.43 69.70 8.80
N ASN A 561 17.59 70.35 8.91
CA ASN A 561 18.02 71.44 8.03
C ASN A 561 19.00 71.00 6.92
N GLY A 562 19.65 69.83 7.08
CA GLY A 562 20.61 69.23 6.17
C GLY A 562 22.07 69.65 6.35
N ASP A 563 22.43 70.29 7.48
CA ASP A 563 23.78 70.84 7.73
C ASP A 563 24.78 69.84 8.34
N GLY A 564 24.33 68.63 8.68
CA GLY A 564 25.13 67.57 9.25
C GLY A 564 25.29 67.62 10.78
N LYS A 565 24.60 68.53 11.47
CA LYS A 565 24.51 68.60 12.93
C LYS A 565 23.08 68.28 13.39
N VAL A 566 22.91 68.23 14.71
CA VAL A 566 21.60 68.11 15.37
C VAL A 566 21.60 69.07 16.54
N ASP A 567 20.94 70.22 16.38
CA ASP A 567 20.90 71.27 17.39
C ASP A 567 19.47 71.82 17.66
N VAL A 568 19.38 72.98 18.29
CA VAL A 568 18.10 73.61 18.66
C VAL A 568 17.30 74.05 17.41
N ILE A 569 17.98 74.39 16.30
CA ILE A 569 17.35 74.77 15.03
C ILE A 569 16.58 73.58 14.46
N ASP A 570 17.09 72.36 14.57
CA ASP A 570 16.38 71.16 14.11
C ASP A 570 15.13 70.88 14.93
N ALA A 571 15.26 70.95 16.26
CA ALA A 571 14.13 70.80 17.17
C ALA A 571 13.03 71.84 16.90
N LEU A 572 13.40 73.10 16.67
CA LEU A 572 12.48 74.17 16.30
C LEU A 572 11.87 73.96 14.90
N THR A 573 12.66 73.47 13.94
CA THR A 573 12.19 73.15 12.58
C THR A 573 11.15 72.03 12.61
N LEU A 574 11.38 71.00 13.44
CA LEU A 574 10.41 69.94 13.67
C LEU A 574 9.16 70.45 14.39
N LEU A 575 9.29 71.22 15.48
CA LEU A 575 8.14 71.79 16.19
C LEU A 575 7.28 72.68 15.28
N LYS A 576 7.92 73.48 14.41
CA LYS A 576 7.23 74.29 13.41
C LYS A 576 6.49 73.40 12.41
N LYS A 577 7.12 72.34 11.90
CA LYS A 577 6.50 71.36 11.00
C LYS A 577 5.28 70.68 11.64
N ILE A 578 5.37 70.29 12.91
CA ILE A 578 4.26 69.70 13.69
C ILE A 578 3.12 70.72 13.89
N SER A 579 3.43 72.00 14.12
CA SER A 579 2.40 73.04 14.30
C SER A 579 1.65 73.44 13.02
N GLN A 580 2.10 72.94 11.85
CA GLN A 580 1.55 73.24 10.53
C GLN A 580 0.82 72.04 9.89
N SER A 581 0.80 70.89 10.58
CA SER A 581 0.17 69.63 10.18
C SER A 581 -1.02 69.29 11.09
#